data_AF-A0AAV3S7I9-F1
#
_entry.id   AF-A0AAV3S7I9-F1
#
_cell.length_a   1.000
_cell.length_b   1.000
_cell.length_c   1.000
_cell.angle_alpha   90.00
_cell.angle_beta   90.00
_cell.angle_gamma   90.00
#
_symmetry.space_group_name_H-M   'P 1'
#
loop_
_entity.id
_entity.type
_entity.pdbx_description
1 polymer ?
#
loop_
_entity_poly.entity_id
_entity_poly.type
_entity_poly.pdbx_seq_one_letter_code
_entity_poly.pdbx_strand_id
1 'polypeptide(L)'
;MTAVGIDAVEVWTGKLSLDLAETFAPEQGDDPAKYTKGLGLRESSFPDAHEDIVTMGANAAHRLMKRKGLTPDDVGRIDVATESAFDNSKPVSTYIAGCLEQVYDGDFHHANKGERKFACIAGTQSLDDACNWIRAGRHRGKGALVIASDTALYERGGAGEATQGAGAVAMWVTEDPSLVELSVEQGYGSADETDFLKPNQQFPSVDGKRSIKVYLARMREALVDFESVAGDVGPDDYAYAPFHTPYPGMVRKAALLAYRHTIRGTDVEESLATDIGRQPRHDEYDDEAAFEDAVSDYTDALKERPEYREWYDAHIEPTLGISERVGNWYTGSVHLARLSALSHAAEQDRDLAGESLLVASYGSGAQAEIHAETVREGWREEIDALSIFDRIESRYDLTFAEYERVHDRHNHAKQSELEAFTTPEDEFVFDGWGGMNERTYQYVE
;
A
#
# COMPACT_ATOMS: atom_id res chain seq x y z
N MET A 1 2.89 -5.10 28.44
CA MET A 1 2.39 -6.17 27.55
C MET A 1 3.51 -6.52 26.60
N THR A 2 3.58 -7.74 26.09
CA THR A 2 4.56 -8.10 25.05
C THR A 2 4.28 -7.24 23.81
N ALA A 3 5.33 -6.65 23.22
CA ALA A 3 5.20 -5.89 21.98
C ALA A 3 4.75 -6.84 20.86
N VAL A 4 3.83 -6.41 20.00
CA VAL A 4 3.35 -7.21 18.87
C VAL A 4 3.35 -6.34 17.64
N GLY A 5 3.92 -6.85 16.55
CA GLY A 5 3.95 -6.13 15.30
C GLY A 5 4.75 -6.85 14.22
N ILE A 6 5.26 -6.08 13.26
CA ILE A 6 5.97 -6.62 12.12
C ILE A 6 7.44 -6.79 12.51
N ASP A 7 7.92 -8.02 12.46
CA ASP A 7 9.32 -8.34 12.69
C ASP A 7 10.15 -8.22 11.42
N ALA A 8 9.61 -8.69 10.29
CA ALA A 8 10.30 -8.69 9.02
C ALA A 8 9.32 -8.46 7.86
N VAL A 9 9.84 -7.94 6.76
CA VAL A 9 9.10 -7.69 5.52
C VAL A 9 9.88 -8.19 4.32
N GLU A 10 9.19 -8.46 3.22
CA GLU A 10 9.82 -8.72 1.93
C GLU A 10 8.85 -8.29 0.83
N VAL A 11 9.39 -7.88 -0.31
CA VAL A 11 8.62 -7.31 -1.41
C VAL A 11 8.90 -8.07 -2.70
N TRP A 12 7.84 -8.28 -3.48
CA TRP A 12 7.93 -8.76 -4.84
C TRP A 12 7.23 -7.84 -5.83
N THR A 13 8.01 -7.09 -6.59
CA THR A 13 7.50 -6.30 -7.72
C THR A 13 7.21 -7.22 -8.90
N GLY A 14 6.14 -6.93 -9.66
CA GLY A 14 6.02 -7.45 -11.02
C GLY A 14 7.27 -7.10 -11.83
N LYS A 15 7.69 -8.00 -12.72
CA LYS A 15 8.98 -7.92 -13.40
C LYS A 15 9.04 -6.95 -14.57
N LEU A 16 7.91 -6.43 -15.02
CA LEU A 16 7.84 -5.55 -16.17
C LEU A 16 7.64 -4.10 -15.72
N SER A 17 8.26 -3.17 -16.42
CA SER A 17 8.21 -1.73 -16.16
C SER A 17 7.61 -1.00 -17.35
N LEU A 18 6.71 -0.04 -17.12
CA LEU A 18 6.24 0.89 -18.14
C LEU A 18 6.60 2.32 -17.73
N ASP A 19 7.46 2.98 -18.50
CA ASP A 19 7.77 4.40 -18.34
C ASP A 19 6.57 5.26 -18.74
N LEU A 20 6.05 6.07 -17.82
CA LEU A 20 4.88 6.89 -18.05
C LEU A 20 5.18 8.16 -18.86
N ALA A 21 6.38 8.70 -18.74
CA ALA A 21 6.78 9.95 -19.38
C ALA A 21 7.22 9.74 -20.83
N GLU A 22 8.08 8.76 -21.07
CA GLU A 22 8.76 8.56 -22.34
C GLU A 22 8.08 7.50 -23.22
N THR A 23 7.36 6.54 -22.63
CA THR A 23 6.66 5.48 -23.38
C THR A 23 5.15 5.70 -23.42
N PHE A 24 4.49 5.94 -22.28
CA PHE A 24 3.04 6.05 -22.22
C PHE A 24 2.51 7.40 -22.73
N ALA A 25 3.06 8.53 -22.26
CA ALA A 25 2.56 9.86 -22.59
C ALA A 25 2.47 10.17 -24.10
N PRO A 26 3.49 9.83 -24.93
CA PRO A 26 3.43 10.11 -26.36
C PRO A 26 2.27 9.41 -27.07
N GLU A 27 1.97 8.17 -26.67
CA GLU A 27 0.90 7.35 -27.24
C GLU A 27 -0.50 7.86 -26.83
N GLN A 28 -0.60 8.51 -25.67
CA GLN A 28 -1.82 9.21 -25.24
C GLN A 28 -1.97 10.62 -25.83
N GLY A 29 -0.90 11.17 -26.43
CA GLY A 29 -0.86 12.57 -26.85
C GLY A 29 -0.86 13.57 -25.68
N ASP A 30 -0.38 13.14 -24.51
CA ASP A 30 -0.34 13.92 -23.28
C ASP A 30 1.05 14.54 -23.03
N ASP A 31 1.10 15.64 -22.26
CA ASP A 31 2.36 16.20 -21.75
C ASP A 31 2.92 15.27 -20.66
N PRO A 32 4.20 14.82 -20.72
CA PRO A 32 4.82 13.99 -19.69
C PRO A 32 4.70 14.53 -18.26
N ALA A 33 4.63 15.86 -18.10
CA ALA A 33 4.43 16.51 -16.80
C ALA A 33 3.08 16.18 -16.16
N LYS A 34 2.07 15.76 -16.94
CA LYS A 34 0.78 15.26 -16.44
C LYS A 34 0.98 14.07 -15.50
N TYR A 35 1.89 13.16 -15.84
CA TYR A 35 2.17 11.96 -15.05
C TYR A 35 3.20 12.24 -13.96
N THR A 36 4.36 12.82 -14.32
CA THR A 36 5.47 13.02 -13.38
C THR A 36 5.23 14.10 -12.35
N LYS A 37 4.50 15.18 -12.68
CA LYS A 37 4.17 16.26 -11.73
C LYS A 37 2.72 16.19 -11.26
N GLY A 38 1.78 15.97 -12.19
CA GLY A 38 0.36 15.88 -11.87
C GLY A 38 0.06 14.71 -10.94
N LEU A 39 0.37 13.49 -11.40
CA LEU A 39 0.18 12.27 -10.60
C LEU A 39 1.36 12.02 -9.64
N GLY A 40 2.59 12.40 -10.00
CA GLY A 40 3.80 12.02 -9.28
C GLY A 40 4.31 10.62 -9.62
N LEU A 41 3.90 10.04 -10.75
CA LEU A 41 4.28 8.69 -11.15
C LEU A 41 5.32 8.77 -12.27
N ARG A 42 6.31 7.87 -12.22
CA ARG A 42 7.37 7.71 -13.22
C ARG A 42 7.19 6.40 -13.98
N GLU A 43 6.99 5.32 -13.25
CA GLU A 43 6.91 3.97 -13.80
C GLU A 43 5.73 3.20 -13.17
N SER A 44 5.18 2.26 -13.93
CA SER A 44 4.23 1.24 -13.44
C SER A 44 4.85 -0.14 -13.50
N SER A 45 4.64 -0.97 -12.48
CA SER A 45 5.03 -2.39 -12.50
C SER A 45 3.92 -3.29 -13.02
N PHE A 46 4.26 -4.30 -13.81
CA PHE A 46 3.30 -5.30 -14.34
C PHE A 46 3.82 -6.73 -14.18
N PRO A 47 2.92 -7.72 -14.05
CA PRO A 47 3.31 -9.12 -14.01
C PRO A 47 3.72 -9.62 -15.40
N ASP A 48 4.81 -10.38 -15.48
CA ASP A 48 5.18 -11.13 -16.69
C ASP A 48 4.23 -12.32 -16.94
N ALA A 49 4.43 -13.07 -18.03
CA ALA A 49 3.56 -14.15 -18.49
C ALA A 49 3.33 -15.26 -17.44
N HIS A 50 4.32 -15.45 -16.57
CA HIS A 50 4.35 -16.45 -15.50
C HIS A 50 3.99 -15.89 -14.12
N GLU A 51 3.66 -14.60 -14.02
CA GLU A 51 3.36 -13.94 -12.75
C GLU A 51 1.86 -13.65 -12.58
N ASP A 52 1.41 -13.79 -11.33
CA ASP A 52 0.09 -13.44 -10.83
C ASP A 52 0.17 -13.19 -9.32
N ILE A 53 -0.98 -12.88 -8.69
CA ILE A 53 -1.02 -12.58 -7.25
C ILE A 53 -0.59 -13.75 -6.35
N VAL A 54 -0.65 -15.00 -6.83
CA VAL A 54 -0.17 -16.16 -6.04
C VAL A 54 1.34 -16.21 -6.10
N THR A 55 1.91 -16.17 -7.30
CA THR A 55 3.37 -16.25 -7.49
C THR A 55 4.08 -15.06 -6.87
N MET A 56 3.59 -13.83 -7.07
CA MET A 56 4.16 -12.64 -6.42
C MET A 56 4.11 -12.77 -4.89
N GLY A 57 2.98 -13.18 -4.33
CA GLY A 57 2.83 -13.40 -2.89
C GLY A 57 3.70 -14.54 -2.35
N ALA A 58 3.77 -15.67 -3.05
CA ALA A 58 4.56 -16.82 -2.66
C ALA A 58 6.06 -16.55 -2.74
N ASN A 59 6.52 -15.82 -3.75
CA ASN A 59 7.92 -15.45 -3.88
C ASN A 59 8.35 -14.43 -2.82
N ALA A 60 7.51 -13.43 -2.51
CA ALA A 60 7.75 -12.52 -1.38
C ALA A 60 7.84 -13.31 -0.05
N ALA A 61 6.89 -14.21 0.20
CA ALA A 61 6.86 -15.04 1.39
C ALA A 61 8.07 -15.98 1.50
N HIS A 62 8.45 -16.65 0.42
CA HIS A 62 9.57 -17.59 0.43
C HIS A 62 10.88 -16.88 0.73
N ARG A 63 11.13 -15.72 0.09
CA ARG A 63 12.30 -14.89 0.36
C ARG A 63 12.33 -14.40 1.81
N LEU A 64 11.20 -13.94 2.35
CA LEU A 64 11.08 -13.56 3.76
C LEU A 64 11.47 -14.73 4.67
N MET A 65 10.81 -15.88 4.49
CA MET A 65 11.03 -17.06 5.33
C MET A 65 12.47 -17.55 5.25
N LYS A 66 13.07 -17.58 4.05
CA LYS A 66 14.47 -17.97 3.82
C LYS A 66 15.43 -17.02 4.53
N ARG A 67 15.20 -15.70 4.43
CA ARG A 67 16.01 -14.66 5.08
C ARG A 67 15.97 -14.76 6.60
N LYS A 68 14.80 -15.06 7.16
CA LYS A 68 14.57 -15.19 8.60
C LYS A 68 14.79 -16.60 9.15
N GLY A 69 15.13 -17.57 8.30
CA GLY A 69 15.33 -18.97 8.69
C GLY A 69 14.06 -19.63 9.23
N LEU A 70 12.88 -19.18 8.78
CA LEU A 70 11.59 -19.70 9.22
C LEU A 70 11.26 -21.03 8.52
N THR A 71 10.56 -21.88 9.25
CA THR A 71 10.04 -23.16 8.78
C THR A 71 8.51 -23.17 8.85
N PRO A 72 7.82 -24.14 8.20
CA PRO A 72 6.37 -24.26 8.33
C PRO A 72 5.87 -24.40 9.79
N ASP A 73 6.69 -24.96 10.67
CA ASP A 73 6.34 -25.13 12.09
C ASP A 73 6.25 -23.79 12.85
N ASP A 74 6.97 -22.77 12.42
CA ASP A 74 6.94 -21.43 13.04
C ASP A 74 5.65 -20.67 12.70
N VAL A 75 4.98 -21.04 11.60
CA VAL A 75 3.82 -20.33 11.05
C VAL A 75 2.51 -20.91 11.59
N GLY A 76 1.73 -20.06 12.28
CA GLY A 76 0.40 -20.43 12.79
C GLY A 76 -0.74 -19.84 11.98
N ARG A 77 -0.44 -18.87 11.10
CA ARG A 77 -1.43 -18.20 10.25
C ARG A 77 -0.82 -17.71 8.95
N ILE A 78 -1.55 -17.84 7.85
CA ILE A 78 -1.23 -17.28 6.53
C ILE A 78 -2.48 -16.54 6.04
N ASP A 79 -2.42 -15.21 6.04
CA ASP A 79 -3.50 -14.37 5.54
C ASP A 79 -3.06 -13.67 4.26
N VAL A 80 -3.95 -13.66 3.27
CA VAL A 80 -3.76 -12.87 2.06
C VAL A 80 -4.80 -11.76 2.01
N ALA A 81 -4.33 -10.52 1.92
CA ALA A 81 -5.15 -9.37 1.57
C ALA A 81 -5.05 -9.14 0.06
N THR A 82 -6.20 -9.09 -0.61
CA THR A 82 -6.25 -8.82 -2.06
C THR A 82 -7.63 -8.35 -2.49
N GLU A 83 -7.66 -7.45 -3.47
CA GLU A 83 -8.86 -7.11 -4.24
C GLU A 83 -8.77 -7.59 -5.70
N SER A 84 -7.81 -8.49 -5.98
CA SER A 84 -7.50 -9.07 -7.28
C SER A 84 -7.79 -10.59 -7.34
N ALA A 85 -8.45 -11.13 -6.32
CA ALA A 85 -8.80 -12.55 -6.24
C ALA A 85 -9.54 -13.04 -7.50
N PHE A 86 -9.17 -14.24 -7.95
CA PHE A 86 -9.72 -14.89 -9.14
C PHE A 86 -10.69 -16.04 -8.83
N ASP A 87 -10.81 -16.44 -7.56
CA ASP A 87 -11.70 -17.49 -7.11
C ASP A 87 -12.67 -16.92 -6.06
N ASN A 88 -13.94 -17.35 -6.11
CA ASN A 88 -15.00 -16.86 -5.22
C ASN A 88 -15.13 -17.68 -3.92
N SER A 89 -14.36 -18.77 -3.78
CA SER A 89 -14.43 -19.68 -2.63
C SER A 89 -13.06 -20.10 -2.11
N LYS A 90 -12.12 -20.48 -2.97
CA LYS A 90 -10.79 -20.95 -2.55
C LYS A 90 -9.86 -19.75 -2.36
N PRO A 91 -9.38 -19.48 -1.13
CA PRO A 91 -8.56 -18.30 -0.87
C PRO A 91 -7.15 -18.44 -1.44
N VAL A 92 -6.57 -17.33 -1.89
CA VAL A 92 -5.19 -17.21 -2.41
C VAL A 92 -4.16 -17.74 -1.42
N SER A 93 -4.39 -17.56 -0.11
CA SER A 93 -3.50 -18.09 0.95
C SER A 93 -3.30 -19.60 0.89
N THR A 94 -4.27 -20.36 0.39
CA THR A 94 -4.10 -21.82 0.21
C THR A 94 -3.23 -22.17 -0.99
N TYR A 95 -3.24 -21.36 -2.05
CA TYR A 95 -2.33 -21.54 -3.18
C TYR A 95 -0.90 -21.17 -2.80
N ILE A 96 -0.71 -20.06 -2.08
CA ILE A 96 0.61 -19.64 -1.60
C ILE A 96 1.22 -20.69 -0.66
N ALA A 97 0.44 -21.21 0.31
CA ALA A 97 0.92 -22.29 1.18
C ALA A 97 1.38 -23.51 0.38
N GLY A 98 0.61 -23.92 -0.64
CA GLY A 98 0.98 -25.03 -1.52
C GLY A 98 2.20 -24.76 -2.40
N CYS A 99 2.50 -23.50 -2.72
CA CYS A 99 3.77 -23.13 -3.37
C CYS A 99 4.94 -23.32 -2.39
N LEU A 100 4.82 -22.75 -1.19
CA LEU A 100 5.86 -22.85 -0.16
C LEU A 100 6.18 -24.31 0.21
N GLU A 101 5.18 -25.19 0.25
CA GLU A 101 5.34 -26.64 0.49
C GLU A 101 6.19 -27.37 -0.56
N GLN A 102 6.46 -26.76 -1.72
CA GLN A 102 7.35 -27.34 -2.73
C GLN A 102 8.84 -27.22 -2.38
N VAL A 103 9.19 -26.23 -1.55
CA VAL A 103 10.59 -25.84 -1.27
C VAL A 103 10.97 -25.88 0.21
N TYR A 104 10.01 -26.12 1.10
CA TYR A 104 10.24 -26.27 2.54
C TYR A 104 9.93 -27.70 3.00
N ASP A 105 10.75 -28.22 3.91
CA ASP A 105 10.45 -29.46 4.61
C ASP A 105 9.30 -29.23 5.61
N GLY A 106 8.16 -29.91 5.40
CA GLY A 106 6.97 -29.82 6.25
C GLY A 106 5.73 -29.38 5.49
N ASP A 107 4.68 -29.01 6.24
CA ASP A 107 3.43 -28.51 5.66
C ASP A 107 2.81 -27.40 6.52
N PHE A 108 1.88 -26.64 5.93
CA PHE A 108 1.15 -25.60 6.63
C PHE A 108 -0.24 -26.07 7.08
N HIS A 109 -0.53 -27.38 7.18
CA HIS A 109 -1.89 -27.87 7.50
C HIS A 109 -2.40 -27.37 8.85
N HIS A 110 -1.49 -27.04 9.79
CA HIS A 110 -1.80 -26.48 11.09
C HIS A 110 -1.70 -24.95 11.18
N ALA A 111 -1.48 -24.26 10.05
CA ALA A 111 -1.62 -22.82 9.94
C ALA A 111 -3.03 -22.45 9.48
N ASN A 112 -3.68 -21.54 10.20
CA ASN A 112 -4.97 -20.97 9.78
C ASN A 112 -4.78 -20.17 8.48
N LYS A 113 -5.71 -20.30 7.52
CA LYS A 113 -5.61 -19.65 6.22
C LYS A 113 -6.80 -18.75 5.99
N GLY A 114 -6.53 -17.47 5.71
CA GLY A 114 -7.55 -16.47 5.44
C GLY A 114 -7.32 -15.76 4.12
N GLU A 115 -8.39 -15.21 3.55
CA GLU A 115 -8.31 -14.16 2.54
C GLU A 115 -9.21 -13.01 3.00
N ARG A 116 -8.72 -11.77 2.91
CA ARG A 116 -9.49 -10.58 3.29
C ARG A 116 -9.61 -9.64 2.09
N LYS A 117 -10.83 -9.17 1.88
CA LYS A 117 -11.17 -8.23 0.81
C LYS A 117 -11.96 -7.06 1.39
N PHE A 118 -11.38 -5.89 1.27
CA PHE A 118 -12.03 -4.60 1.39
C PHE A 118 -11.13 -3.59 0.67
N ALA A 119 -11.22 -3.59 -0.66
CA ALA A 119 -10.38 -2.77 -1.54
C ALA A 119 -8.92 -2.72 -1.05
N CYS A 120 -8.30 -1.54 -1.03
CA CYS A 120 -6.90 -1.35 -0.66
C CYS A 120 -6.63 -1.36 0.86
N ILE A 121 -7.64 -1.33 1.74
CA ILE A 121 -7.42 -1.32 3.21
C ILE A 121 -7.16 -2.72 3.77
N ALA A 122 -7.48 -3.78 3.01
CA ALA A 122 -7.44 -5.14 3.54
C ALA A 122 -6.06 -5.59 4.05
N GLY A 123 -4.96 -5.02 3.54
CA GLY A 123 -3.59 -5.29 4.02
C GLY A 123 -3.42 -4.92 5.49
N THR A 124 -3.84 -3.70 5.86
CA THR A 124 -3.89 -3.22 7.24
C THR A 124 -4.81 -4.09 8.10
N GLN A 125 -6.02 -4.37 7.62
CA GLN A 125 -6.96 -5.18 8.40
C GLN A 125 -6.46 -6.61 8.67
N SER A 126 -5.68 -7.19 7.75
CA SER A 126 -5.04 -8.50 7.98
C SER A 126 -3.88 -8.42 8.98
N LEU A 127 -3.14 -7.30 9.04
CA LEU A 127 -2.17 -7.05 10.11
C LEU A 127 -2.86 -6.97 11.48
N ASP A 128 -4.00 -6.28 11.56
CA ASP A 128 -4.76 -6.17 12.80
C ASP A 128 -5.23 -7.53 13.27
N ASP A 129 -5.80 -8.34 12.38
CA ASP A 129 -6.27 -9.68 12.70
C ASP A 129 -5.13 -10.57 13.20
N ALA A 130 -3.93 -10.43 12.63
CA ALA A 130 -2.74 -11.14 13.07
C ALA A 130 -2.28 -10.67 14.45
N CYS A 131 -2.17 -9.36 14.68
CA CYS A 131 -1.80 -8.78 15.97
C CYS A 131 -2.81 -9.15 17.06
N ASN A 132 -4.11 -9.05 16.76
CA ASN A 132 -5.19 -9.43 17.67
C ASN A 132 -5.16 -10.93 18.00
N TRP A 133 -4.87 -11.78 17.02
CA TRP A 133 -4.72 -13.23 17.25
C TRP A 133 -3.55 -13.57 18.18
N ILE A 134 -2.41 -12.87 18.04
CA ILE A 134 -1.25 -13.00 18.92
C ILE A 134 -1.59 -12.48 20.32
N ARG A 135 -2.07 -11.22 20.43
CA ARG A 135 -2.45 -10.58 21.70
C ARG A 135 -3.50 -11.38 22.48
N ALA A 136 -4.40 -12.08 21.80
CA ALA A 136 -5.38 -12.97 22.42
C ALA A 136 -4.79 -14.30 22.95
N GLY A 137 -3.50 -14.56 22.77
CA GLY A 137 -2.82 -15.80 23.17
C GLY A 137 -3.20 -17.02 22.33
N ARG A 138 -3.88 -16.83 21.19
CA ARG A 138 -4.34 -17.92 20.32
C ARG A 138 -3.23 -18.47 19.42
N HIS A 139 -2.10 -17.76 19.33
CA HIS A 139 -0.99 -18.08 18.44
C HIS A 139 -0.09 -19.23 18.92
N ARG A 140 -0.13 -19.57 20.21
CA ARG A 140 0.64 -20.69 20.80
C ARG A 140 2.14 -20.61 20.50
N GLY A 141 2.71 -19.40 20.50
CA GLY A 141 4.13 -19.16 20.22
C GLY A 141 4.48 -19.12 18.73
N LYS A 142 3.51 -19.25 17.82
CA LYS A 142 3.72 -19.14 16.36
C LYS A 142 3.50 -17.72 15.86
N GLY A 143 4.13 -17.35 14.75
CA GLY A 143 3.87 -16.07 14.08
C GLY A 143 2.83 -16.19 12.96
N ALA A 144 2.53 -15.05 12.35
CA ALA A 144 1.62 -14.94 11.21
C ALA A 144 2.33 -14.37 9.98
N LEU A 145 2.11 -15.00 8.84
CA LEU A 145 2.50 -14.48 7.54
C LEU A 145 1.32 -13.72 6.93
N VAL A 146 1.41 -12.40 6.87
CA VAL A 146 0.41 -11.52 6.25
C VAL A 146 0.94 -11.08 4.89
N ILE A 147 0.19 -11.31 3.83
CA ILE A 147 0.62 -11.04 2.45
C ILE A 147 -0.41 -10.13 1.79
N ALA A 148 -0.01 -8.93 1.40
CA ALA A 148 -0.79 -8.05 0.55
C ALA A 148 -0.33 -8.25 -0.90
N SER A 149 -1.20 -8.74 -1.80
CA SER A 149 -0.82 -8.97 -3.21
C SER A 149 -1.95 -8.62 -4.17
N ASP A 150 -1.61 -7.81 -5.17
CA ASP A 150 -2.58 -7.28 -6.11
C ASP A 150 -1.98 -7.03 -7.49
N THR A 151 -2.86 -7.02 -8.48
CA THR A 151 -2.62 -6.47 -9.81
C THR A 151 -3.65 -5.36 -10.03
N ALA A 152 -3.24 -4.11 -9.81
CA ALA A 152 -4.05 -2.95 -10.12
C ALA A 152 -4.10 -2.72 -11.62
N LEU A 153 -5.15 -3.26 -12.24
CA LEU A 153 -5.39 -3.18 -13.68
C LEU A 153 -6.66 -2.37 -13.96
N TYR A 154 -6.57 -1.41 -14.88
CA TYR A 154 -7.67 -0.54 -15.31
C TYR A 154 -7.90 -0.69 -16.83
N GLU A 155 -9.07 -0.32 -17.31
CA GLU A 155 -9.35 -0.33 -18.75
C GLU A 155 -8.44 0.66 -19.48
N ARG A 156 -7.91 0.25 -20.65
CA ARG A 156 -7.08 1.13 -21.48
C ARG A 156 -7.88 2.31 -22.02
N GLY A 157 -7.28 3.49 -22.04
CA GLY A 157 -7.94 4.78 -22.29
C GLY A 157 -8.74 5.31 -21.08
N GLY A 158 -8.82 4.56 -19.98
CA GLY A 158 -9.52 4.96 -18.77
C GLY A 158 -8.72 5.91 -17.90
N ALA A 159 -9.40 6.68 -17.04
CA ALA A 159 -8.77 7.68 -16.18
C ALA A 159 -7.76 7.10 -15.16
N GLY A 160 -7.86 5.80 -14.84
CA GLY A 160 -6.98 5.11 -13.90
C GLY A 160 -5.83 4.34 -14.55
N GLU A 161 -5.74 4.28 -15.89
CA GLU A 161 -4.75 3.46 -16.60
C GLU A 161 -3.30 3.82 -16.20
N ALA A 162 -3.00 5.10 -16.04
CA ALA A 162 -1.67 5.57 -15.66
C ALA A 162 -1.33 5.33 -14.17
N THR A 163 -2.29 4.86 -13.36
CA THR A 163 -2.08 4.57 -11.93
C THR A 163 -1.92 3.07 -11.64
N GLN A 164 -1.83 2.25 -12.69
CA GLN A 164 -1.67 0.80 -12.58
C GLN A 164 -0.36 0.41 -11.89
N GLY A 165 -0.35 -0.79 -11.31
CA GLY A 165 0.80 -1.37 -10.64
C GLY A 165 0.53 -2.81 -10.22
N ALA A 166 1.59 -3.59 -9.99
CA ALA A 166 1.47 -4.98 -9.57
C ALA A 166 2.63 -5.41 -8.67
N GLY A 167 2.30 -6.12 -7.60
CA GLY A 167 3.29 -6.67 -6.70
C GLY A 167 2.69 -7.31 -5.45
N ALA A 168 3.58 -7.68 -4.54
CA ALA A 168 3.24 -8.23 -3.24
C ALA A 168 4.16 -7.72 -2.13
N VAL A 169 3.61 -7.57 -0.93
CA VAL A 169 4.36 -7.34 0.31
C VAL A 169 4.03 -8.49 1.27
N ALA A 170 5.04 -9.26 1.66
CA ALA A 170 4.93 -10.26 2.72
C ALA A 170 5.45 -9.65 4.03
N MET A 171 4.72 -9.87 5.12
CA MET A 171 5.01 -9.32 6.44
C MET A 171 4.92 -10.43 7.47
N TRP A 172 5.99 -10.59 8.26
CA TRP A 172 6.04 -11.53 9.38
C TRP A 172 5.64 -10.81 10.65
N VAL A 173 4.54 -11.24 11.25
CA VAL A 173 3.96 -10.65 12.46
C VAL A 173 4.18 -11.58 13.64
N THR A 174 4.81 -11.07 14.70
CA THR A 174 5.15 -11.84 15.90
C THR A 174 5.17 -10.96 17.15
N GLU A 175 5.35 -11.61 18.30
CA GLU A 175 5.80 -10.96 19.53
C GLU A 175 7.26 -10.48 19.40
N ASP A 176 7.61 -9.42 20.13
CA ASP A 176 8.94 -8.80 20.18
C ASP A 176 9.53 -8.49 18.79
N PRO A 177 8.82 -7.69 17.97
CA PRO A 177 9.21 -7.43 16.58
C PRO A 177 10.51 -6.62 16.44
N SER A 178 11.25 -6.90 15.36
CA SER A 178 12.46 -6.16 14.97
C SER A 178 12.19 -4.89 14.14
N LEU A 179 11.10 -4.79 13.39
CA LEU A 179 10.83 -3.63 12.50
C LEU A 179 9.92 -2.57 13.16
N VAL A 180 8.66 -2.92 13.42
CA VAL A 180 7.68 -2.01 14.04
C VAL A 180 6.77 -2.74 15.01
N GLU A 181 6.49 -2.11 16.15
CA GLU A 181 5.38 -2.48 17.04
C GLU A 181 4.12 -1.73 16.61
N LEU A 182 3.00 -2.43 16.48
CA LEU A 182 1.72 -1.81 16.14
C LEU A 182 1.02 -1.33 17.41
N SER A 183 0.41 -0.15 17.37
CA SER A 183 -0.38 0.38 18.48
C SER A 183 -1.63 -0.48 18.80
N VAL A 184 -2.27 -0.23 19.95
CA VAL A 184 -3.64 -0.73 20.23
C VAL A 184 -4.70 0.33 19.91
N GLU A 185 -4.29 1.60 19.90
CA GLU A 185 -5.09 2.74 19.51
C GLU A 185 -5.25 2.79 17.98
N GLN A 186 -6.50 2.84 17.52
CA GLN A 186 -6.88 2.90 16.11
C GLN A 186 -8.07 3.84 15.96
N GLY A 187 -8.11 4.58 14.86
CA GLY A 187 -9.25 5.40 14.46
C GLY A 187 -9.79 5.00 13.10
N TYR A 188 -11.11 5.11 12.92
CA TYR A 188 -11.80 4.67 11.72
C TYR A 188 -12.71 5.76 11.13
N GLY A 189 -12.72 5.84 9.80
CA GLY A 189 -13.74 6.58 9.05
C GLY A 189 -14.37 5.64 8.04
N SER A 190 -15.67 5.36 8.14
CA SER A 190 -16.33 4.35 7.28
C SER A 190 -17.74 4.78 6.89
N ALA A 191 -18.09 4.57 5.62
CA ALA A 191 -19.44 4.82 5.11
C ALA A 191 -19.73 3.93 3.88
N ASP A 192 -20.99 3.65 3.61
CA ASP A 192 -21.43 3.01 2.37
C ASP A 192 -21.32 4.01 1.21
N GLU A 193 -20.34 3.80 0.33
CA GLU A 193 -20.00 4.68 -0.78
C GLU A 193 -19.84 3.90 -2.08
N THR A 194 -20.17 4.57 -3.19
CA THR A 194 -20.04 4.01 -4.54
C THR A 194 -19.05 4.85 -5.34
N ASP A 195 -17.83 4.98 -4.82
CA ASP A 195 -16.75 5.75 -5.44
C ASP A 195 -15.88 4.90 -6.38
N PHE A 196 -15.59 3.66 -5.98
CA PHE A 196 -14.89 2.64 -6.75
C PHE A 196 -15.43 1.26 -6.38
N LEU A 197 -15.76 0.45 -7.38
CA LEU A 197 -16.27 -0.89 -7.18
C LEU A 197 -16.05 -1.80 -8.39
N LYS A 198 -16.00 -3.10 -8.13
CA LYS A 198 -15.87 -4.18 -9.13
C LYS A 198 -17.10 -5.12 -9.07
N PRO A 199 -18.28 -4.70 -9.53
CA PRO A 199 -19.49 -5.53 -9.48
C PRO A 199 -19.42 -6.65 -10.53
N ASN A 200 -18.84 -7.79 -10.15
CA ASN A 200 -18.65 -8.98 -11.02
C ASN A 200 -17.91 -8.67 -12.34
N GLN A 201 -17.02 -7.70 -12.32
CA GLN A 201 -16.18 -7.29 -13.46
C GLN A 201 -14.73 -7.14 -12.99
N GLN A 202 -13.78 -7.28 -13.90
CA GLN A 202 -12.37 -7.15 -13.56
C GLN A 202 -11.97 -5.68 -13.36
N PHE A 203 -12.23 -4.85 -14.39
CA PHE A 203 -11.90 -3.43 -14.33
C PHE A 203 -12.85 -2.71 -13.39
N PRO A 204 -12.35 -1.85 -12.50
CA PRO A 204 -13.21 -1.12 -11.59
C PRO A 204 -13.99 -0.03 -12.31
N SER A 205 -15.24 0.16 -11.88
CA SER A 205 -15.99 1.40 -12.16
C SER A 205 -15.53 2.45 -11.16
N VAL A 206 -15.09 3.62 -11.64
CA VAL A 206 -14.55 4.68 -10.79
C VAL A 206 -15.14 6.05 -11.16
N ASP A 207 -15.63 6.77 -10.15
CA ASP A 207 -15.86 8.22 -10.23
C ASP A 207 -14.67 8.93 -9.58
N GLY A 208 -13.69 9.32 -10.39
CA GLY A 208 -12.43 9.87 -9.89
C GLY A 208 -12.60 11.14 -9.03
N LYS A 209 -13.58 12.00 -9.34
CA LYS A 209 -13.83 13.22 -8.53
C LYS A 209 -14.46 12.85 -7.20
N ARG A 210 -15.41 11.91 -7.20
CA ARG A 210 -16.05 11.42 -5.97
C ARG A 210 -15.06 10.65 -5.09
N SER A 211 -14.23 9.78 -5.67
CA SER A 211 -13.26 8.96 -4.92
C SER A 211 -12.25 9.81 -4.16
N ILE A 212 -11.78 10.91 -4.73
CA ILE A 212 -10.92 11.87 -4.01
C ILE A 212 -11.66 12.47 -2.79
N LYS A 213 -12.92 12.88 -2.95
CA LYS A 213 -13.70 13.45 -1.85
C LYS A 213 -13.96 12.43 -0.75
N VAL A 214 -14.33 11.21 -1.12
CA VAL A 214 -14.60 10.12 -0.18
C VAL A 214 -13.34 9.76 0.59
N TYR A 215 -12.20 9.58 -0.07
CA TYR A 215 -10.91 9.35 0.58
C TYR A 215 -10.61 10.43 1.61
N LEU A 216 -10.68 11.70 1.25
CA LEU A 216 -10.36 12.81 2.14
C LEU A 216 -11.33 12.89 3.33
N ALA A 217 -12.61 12.61 3.11
CA ALA A 217 -13.61 12.57 4.18
C ALA A 217 -13.34 11.42 5.17
N ARG A 218 -13.11 10.20 4.66
CA ARG A 218 -12.81 9.03 5.50
C ARG A 218 -11.50 9.20 6.26
N MET A 219 -10.46 9.76 5.65
CA MET A 219 -9.19 10.06 6.34
C MET A 219 -9.36 11.06 7.49
N ARG A 220 -10.15 12.12 7.27
CA ARG A 220 -10.46 13.08 8.34
C ARG A 220 -11.20 12.42 9.50
N GLU A 221 -12.20 11.59 9.19
CA GLU A 221 -12.97 10.86 10.20
C GLU A 221 -12.08 9.88 10.99
N ALA A 222 -11.21 9.14 10.30
CA ALA A 222 -10.25 8.24 10.95
C ALA A 222 -9.28 9.00 11.86
N LEU A 223 -8.82 10.19 11.46
CA LEU A 223 -7.93 11.01 12.28
C LEU A 223 -8.63 11.48 13.55
N VAL A 224 -9.86 12.00 13.43
CA VAL A 224 -10.67 12.43 14.58
C VAL A 224 -10.97 11.27 15.53
N ASP A 225 -11.31 10.09 14.99
CA ASP A 225 -11.58 8.91 15.81
C ASP A 225 -10.30 8.41 16.50
N PHE A 226 -9.15 8.47 15.83
CA PHE A 226 -7.84 8.13 16.41
C PHE A 226 -7.49 9.09 17.55
N GLU A 227 -7.68 10.40 17.37
CA GLU A 227 -7.47 11.41 18.41
C GLU A 227 -8.33 11.15 19.66
N SER A 228 -9.52 10.56 19.49
CA SER A 228 -10.41 10.22 20.60
C SER A 228 -9.87 9.13 21.55
N VAL A 229 -8.94 8.30 21.07
CA VAL A 229 -8.33 7.19 21.84
C VAL A 229 -6.84 7.39 22.11
N ALA A 230 -6.13 8.13 21.26
CA ALA A 230 -4.68 8.37 21.37
C ALA A 230 -4.31 9.76 21.91
N GLY A 231 -5.27 10.70 21.95
CA GLY A 231 -5.00 12.12 22.24
C GLY A 231 -4.78 12.94 20.96
N ASP A 232 -4.73 14.26 21.12
CA ASP A 232 -4.55 15.19 20.00
C ASP A 232 -3.27 14.89 19.22
N VAL A 233 -3.33 14.96 17.89
CA VAL A 233 -2.18 14.73 17.00
C VAL A 233 -1.60 16.07 16.56
N GLY A 234 -0.36 16.33 16.94
CA GLY A 234 0.45 17.44 16.45
C GLY A 234 1.15 17.13 15.13
N PRO A 235 1.53 18.16 14.35
CA PRO A 235 2.23 17.99 13.09
C PRO A 235 3.59 17.28 13.25
N ASP A 236 4.29 17.51 14.36
CA ASP A 236 5.66 17.01 14.58
C ASP A 236 5.72 15.80 15.55
N ASP A 237 4.57 15.22 15.90
CA ASP A 237 4.49 14.10 16.87
C ASP A 237 4.95 12.76 16.30
N TYR A 238 5.03 12.66 14.96
CA TYR A 238 5.38 11.43 14.25
C TYR A 238 6.51 11.70 13.26
N ALA A 239 7.48 10.79 13.20
CA ALA A 239 8.66 10.95 12.35
C ALA A 239 8.33 10.94 10.85
N TYR A 240 7.31 10.16 10.46
CA TYR A 240 6.71 10.13 9.12
C TYR A 240 5.24 9.72 9.21
N ALA A 241 4.46 10.06 8.17
CA ALA A 241 3.06 9.63 8.06
C ALA A 241 2.79 8.92 6.72
N PRO A 242 2.97 7.59 6.64
CA PRO A 242 2.70 6.82 5.44
C PRO A 242 1.19 6.71 5.12
N PHE A 243 0.79 7.18 3.94
CA PHE A 243 -0.58 7.05 3.45
C PHE A 243 -0.72 5.89 2.44
N HIS A 244 -1.93 5.32 2.34
CA HIS A 244 -2.30 4.61 1.12
C HIS A 244 -2.07 5.53 -0.09
N THR A 245 -1.23 5.08 -1.02
CA THR A 245 -0.74 5.87 -2.14
C THR A 245 -1.27 5.28 -3.45
N PRO A 246 -2.48 5.66 -3.91
CA PRO A 246 -2.94 5.29 -5.24
C PRO A 246 -2.13 6.01 -6.32
N TYR A 247 -1.68 7.23 -6.01
CA TYR A 247 -0.66 8.01 -6.72
C TYR A 247 -0.21 9.15 -5.78
N PRO A 248 1.04 9.63 -5.85
CA PRO A 248 1.58 10.66 -4.95
C PRO A 248 0.76 11.96 -4.88
N GLY A 249 0.14 12.38 -6.01
CA GLY A 249 -0.75 13.54 -6.07
C GLY A 249 -1.97 13.44 -5.16
N MET A 250 -2.43 12.22 -4.82
CA MET A 250 -3.50 12.02 -3.86
C MET A 250 -3.01 12.25 -2.43
N VAL A 251 -1.82 11.75 -2.10
CA VAL A 251 -1.20 11.92 -0.78
C VAL A 251 -0.92 13.40 -0.50
N ARG A 252 -0.47 14.17 -1.51
CA ARG A 252 -0.34 15.64 -1.40
C ARG A 252 -1.61 16.32 -0.87
N LYS A 253 -2.80 15.89 -1.32
CA LYS A 253 -4.08 16.43 -0.85
C LYS A 253 -4.43 15.96 0.55
N ALA A 254 -4.18 14.67 0.84
CA ALA A 254 -4.45 14.08 2.15
C ALA A 254 -3.57 14.69 3.25
N ALA A 255 -2.28 14.85 2.97
CA ALA A 255 -1.31 15.47 3.85
C ALA A 255 -1.65 16.93 4.15
N LEU A 256 -2.06 17.72 3.16
CA LEU A 256 -2.51 19.09 3.39
C LEU A 256 -3.78 19.15 4.26
N LEU A 257 -4.72 18.23 4.05
CA LEU A 257 -5.91 18.11 4.90
C LEU A 257 -5.52 17.77 6.35
N ALA A 258 -4.63 16.80 6.55
CA ALA A 258 -4.17 16.37 7.86
C ALA A 258 -3.39 17.49 8.56
N TYR A 259 -2.47 18.17 7.88
CA TYR A 259 -1.73 19.30 8.43
C TYR A 259 -2.67 20.43 8.86
N ARG A 260 -3.63 20.82 8.00
CA ARG A 260 -4.63 21.84 8.34
C ARG A 260 -5.46 21.43 9.57
N HIS A 261 -5.80 20.16 9.70
CA HIS A 261 -6.52 19.62 10.87
C HIS A 261 -5.67 19.71 12.14
N THR A 262 -4.45 19.17 12.12
CA THR A 262 -3.57 19.05 13.29
C THR A 262 -3.05 20.38 13.82
N ILE A 263 -2.89 21.40 12.96
CA ILE A 263 -2.49 22.74 13.42
C ILE A 263 -3.65 23.57 13.98
N ARG A 264 -4.90 23.10 13.85
CA ARG A 264 -6.08 23.88 14.24
C ARG A 264 -6.10 24.10 15.75
N GLY A 265 -6.21 25.36 16.17
CA GLY A 265 -6.24 25.76 17.58
C GLY A 265 -4.89 25.70 18.27
N THR A 266 -3.79 25.51 17.53
CA THR A 266 -2.42 25.48 18.07
C THR A 266 -1.68 26.78 17.78
N ASP A 267 -0.53 26.96 18.41
CA ASP A 267 0.37 28.10 18.17
C ASP A 267 0.81 28.19 16.70
N VAL A 268 0.81 27.06 15.97
CA VAL A 268 1.14 27.02 14.54
C VAL A 268 0.07 27.75 13.72
N GLU A 269 -1.23 27.51 14.00
CA GLU A 269 -2.31 28.28 13.35
C GLU A 269 -2.23 29.76 13.74
N GLU A 270 -1.93 30.09 14.99
CA GLU A 270 -1.81 31.49 15.42
C GLU A 270 -0.69 32.24 14.70
N SER A 271 0.45 31.59 14.49
CA SER A 271 1.57 32.12 13.71
C SER A 271 1.16 32.36 12.25
N LEU A 272 0.59 31.35 11.60
CA LEU A 272 0.14 31.43 10.20
C LEU A 272 -0.97 32.46 9.98
N ALA A 273 -1.79 32.71 11.01
CA ALA A 273 -2.90 33.65 10.91
C ALA A 273 -2.47 35.09 10.62
N THR A 274 -1.23 35.45 10.91
CA THR A 274 -0.67 36.76 10.57
C THR A 274 -0.50 36.97 9.07
N ASP A 275 -0.32 35.88 8.31
CA ASP A 275 -0.02 35.93 6.89
C ASP A 275 -1.21 35.50 6.01
N ILE A 276 -1.94 34.46 6.41
CA ILE A 276 -3.04 33.86 5.61
C ILE A 276 -4.41 33.93 6.29
N GLY A 277 -4.50 34.60 7.44
CA GLY A 277 -5.72 34.64 8.26
C GLY A 277 -5.92 33.37 9.10
N ARG A 278 -6.85 33.39 10.06
CA ARG A 278 -7.22 32.18 10.82
C ARG A 278 -7.97 31.20 9.91
N GLN A 279 -7.88 29.90 10.19
CA GLN A 279 -8.66 28.96 9.39
C GLN A 279 -10.17 29.23 9.59
N PRO A 280 -10.98 29.16 8.52
CA PRO A 280 -12.43 29.32 8.62
C PRO A 280 -13.06 28.40 9.66
N ARG A 281 -13.96 28.94 10.48
CA ARG A 281 -14.80 28.19 11.42
C ARG A 281 -16.24 28.18 10.94
N HIS A 282 -16.93 27.06 11.15
CA HIS A 282 -18.28 26.86 10.60
C HIS A 282 -19.28 27.90 11.12
N ASP A 283 -19.14 28.33 12.38
CA ASP A 283 -19.99 29.33 13.03
C ASP A 283 -19.77 30.78 12.53
N GLU A 284 -18.79 31.01 11.66
CA GLU A 284 -18.51 32.31 11.05
C GLU A 284 -19.28 32.54 9.73
N TYR A 285 -19.99 31.51 9.22
CA TYR A 285 -20.65 31.54 7.91
C TYR A 285 -22.13 31.15 8.03
N ASP A 286 -22.99 31.89 7.32
CA ASP A 286 -24.44 31.65 7.30
C ASP A 286 -24.87 30.54 6.34
N ASP A 287 -24.00 30.15 5.41
CA ASP A 287 -24.25 29.13 4.40
C ASP A 287 -23.04 28.21 4.16
N GLU A 288 -23.34 26.93 3.91
CA GLU A 288 -22.32 25.89 3.76
C GLU A 288 -21.40 26.14 2.56
N ALA A 289 -21.93 26.69 1.46
CA ALA A 289 -21.14 26.93 0.26
C ALA A 289 -20.07 28.01 0.50
N ALA A 290 -20.42 29.10 1.19
CA ALA A 290 -19.47 30.13 1.58
C ALA A 290 -18.40 29.60 2.54
N PHE A 291 -18.76 28.70 3.46
CA PHE A 291 -17.79 28.03 4.33
C PHE A 291 -16.83 27.14 3.52
N GLU A 292 -17.36 26.31 2.62
CA GLU A 292 -16.55 25.44 1.75
C GLU A 292 -15.59 26.26 0.86
N ASP A 293 -16.08 27.36 0.27
CA ASP A 293 -15.27 28.27 -0.55
C ASP A 293 -14.14 28.91 0.28
N ALA A 294 -14.45 29.42 1.48
CA ALA A 294 -13.44 29.99 2.36
C ALA A 294 -12.40 28.95 2.81
N VAL A 295 -12.84 27.71 3.10
CA VAL A 295 -11.93 26.60 3.42
C VAL A 295 -11.04 26.28 2.23
N SER A 296 -11.56 26.31 1.01
CA SER A 296 -10.77 26.12 -0.22
C SER A 296 -9.72 27.21 -0.37
N ASP A 297 -10.11 28.48 -0.28
CA ASP A 297 -9.19 29.62 -0.40
C ASP A 297 -8.07 29.57 0.65
N TYR A 298 -8.42 29.27 1.90
CA TYR A 298 -7.44 29.08 2.97
C TYR A 298 -6.47 27.93 2.66
N THR A 299 -7.00 26.81 2.15
CA THR A 299 -6.19 25.62 1.85
C THR A 299 -5.20 25.88 0.72
N ASP A 300 -5.62 26.63 -0.31
CA ASP A 300 -4.75 27.05 -1.39
C ASP A 300 -3.64 28.00 -0.90
N ALA A 301 -3.96 28.93 0.02
CA ALA A 301 -2.96 29.78 0.64
C ALA A 301 -1.99 29.00 1.54
N LEU A 302 -2.50 28.06 2.35
CA LEU A 302 -1.70 27.22 3.25
C LEU A 302 -0.68 26.36 2.47
N LYS A 303 -1.08 25.80 1.33
CA LYS A 303 -0.20 24.98 0.50
C LYS A 303 1.08 25.70 0.05
N GLU A 304 1.01 27.02 -0.08
CA GLU A 304 2.14 27.84 -0.53
C GLU A 304 3.08 28.26 0.62
N ARG A 305 2.72 27.95 1.87
CA ARG A 305 3.47 28.34 3.06
C ARG A 305 4.75 27.52 3.26
N PRO A 306 5.88 28.17 3.60
CA PRO A 306 7.12 27.46 3.93
C PRO A 306 6.92 26.44 5.05
N GLU A 307 6.16 26.78 6.08
CA GLU A 307 5.91 25.92 7.24
C GLU A 307 5.27 24.57 6.85
N TYR A 308 4.27 24.62 5.96
CA TYR A 308 3.65 23.41 5.42
C TYR A 308 4.60 22.64 4.49
N ARG A 309 5.33 23.34 3.62
CA ARG A 309 6.26 22.70 2.66
C ARG A 309 7.40 21.99 3.36
N GLU A 310 8.00 22.63 4.36
CA GLU A 310 9.05 22.03 5.20
C GLU A 310 8.52 20.81 5.95
N TRP A 311 7.32 20.90 6.51
CA TRP A 311 6.68 19.75 7.17
C TRP A 311 6.40 18.61 6.18
N TYR A 312 5.88 18.92 5.00
CA TYR A 312 5.57 17.94 3.96
C TYR A 312 6.84 17.23 3.47
N ASP A 313 7.89 18.00 3.17
CA ASP A 313 9.18 17.48 2.71
C ASP A 313 9.86 16.61 3.79
N ALA A 314 9.65 16.93 5.07
CA ALA A 314 10.21 16.18 6.19
C ALA A 314 9.43 14.89 6.53
N HIS A 315 8.10 14.90 6.48
CA HIS A 315 7.27 13.83 7.05
C HIS A 315 6.50 12.99 6.01
N ILE A 316 6.32 13.51 4.79
CA ILE A 316 5.42 12.92 3.77
C ILE A 316 6.16 12.53 2.51
N GLU A 317 6.96 13.43 1.93
CA GLU A 317 7.66 13.16 0.67
C GLU A 317 8.53 11.88 0.73
N PRO A 318 9.25 11.59 1.84
CA PRO A 318 10.01 10.34 1.99
C PRO A 318 9.17 9.05 1.87
N THR A 319 7.86 9.12 2.10
CA THR A 319 6.97 7.95 2.04
C THR A 319 6.55 7.60 0.60
N LEU A 320 6.92 8.39 -0.41
CA LEU A 320 6.36 8.26 -1.77
C LEU A 320 7.30 7.56 -2.77
N GLY A 321 8.60 7.54 -2.47
CA GLY A 321 9.68 7.16 -3.41
C GLY A 321 9.50 5.81 -4.09
N ILE A 322 9.03 4.78 -3.37
CA ILE A 322 8.79 3.46 -3.97
C ILE A 322 7.57 3.52 -4.91
N SER A 323 6.45 4.10 -4.46
CA SER A 323 5.21 4.17 -5.24
C SER A 323 5.34 4.96 -6.53
N GLU A 324 6.23 5.97 -6.59
CA GLU A 324 6.54 6.68 -7.85
C GLU A 324 7.04 5.76 -8.96
N ARG A 325 7.70 4.65 -8.58
CA ARG A 325 8.38 3.73 -9.50
C ARG A 325 7.65 2.42 -9.74
N VAL A 326 6.52 2.18 -9.07
CA VAL A 326 5.78 0.93 -9.20
C VAL A 326 4.27 1.11 -9.40
N GLY A 327 3.76 2.33 -9.25
CA GLY A 327 2.34 2.63 -9.32
C GLY A 327 1.56 2.11 -8.12
N ASN A 328 0.27 1.85 -8.29
CA ASN A 328 -0.62 1.44 -7.22
C ASN A 328 -0.61 -0.08 -7.01
N TRP A 329 -0.29 -0.55 -5.81
CA TRP A 329 -0.34 -1.96 -5.43
C TRP A 329 -1.57 -2.32 -4.59
N TYR A 330 -2.61 -1.49 -4.63
CA TYR A 330 -3.82 -1.63 -3.83
C TYR A 330 -3.49 -1.95 -2.36
N THR A 331 -3.74 -3.18 -1.90
CA THR A 331 -3.54 -3.59 -0.50
C THR A 331 -2.09 -3.47 -0.03
N GLY A 332 -1.12 -3.54 -0.93
CA GLY A 332 0.31 -3.38 -0.60
C GLY A 332 0.77 -1.92 -0.46
N SER A 333 -0.03 -0.96 -0.94
CA SER A 333 0.44 0.41 -1.19
C SER A 333 0.88 1.16 0.09
N VAL A 334 0.10 1.09 1.19
CA VAL A 334 0.49 1.76 2.44
C VAL A 334 1.74 1.13 3.07
N HIS A 335 1.95 -0.17 2.84
CA HIS A 335 3.15 -0.88 3.31
C HIS A 335 4.38 -0.50 2.49
N LEU A 336 4.24 -0.26 1.18
CA LEU A 336 5.31 0.35 0.39
C LEU A 336 5.65 1.76 0.88
N ALA A 337 4.64 2.56 1.25
CA ALA A 337 4.88 3.90 1.78
C ALA A 337 5.68 3.86 3.09
N ARG A 338 5.39 2.90 3.98
CA ARG A 338 6.19 2.62 5.18
C ARG A 338 7.63 2.28 4.83
N LEU A 339 7.84 1.33 3.91
CA LEU A 339 9.19 0.91 3.52
C LEU A 339 9.97 2.03 2.84
N SER A 340 9.30 2.89 2.06
CA SER A 340 9.92 4.08 1.46
C SER A 340 10.45 5.03 2.53
N ALA A 341 9.64 5.31 3.56
CA ALA A 341 10.02 6.20 4.66
C ALA A 341 11.22 5.65 5.46
N LEU A 342 11.20 4.36 5.80
CA LEU A 342 12.28 3.71 6.53
C LEU A 342 13.56 3.61 5.68
N SER A 343 13.45 3.27 4.40
CA SER A 343 14.61 3.24 3.49
C SER A 343 15.24 4.62 3.35
N HIS A 344 14.42 5.66 3.19
CA HIS A 344 14.91 7.04 3.15
C HIS A 344 15.66 7.41 4.44
N ALA A 345 15.13 7.07 5.61
CA ALA A 345 15.81 7.33 6.87
C ALA A 345 17.14 6.59 7.00
N ALA A 346 17.22 5.33 6.55
CA ALA A 346 18.45 4.56 6.52
C ALA A 346 19.50 5.22 5.60
N GLU A 347 19.09 5.64 4.40
CA GLU A 347 19.96 6.36 3.45
C GLU A 347 20.49 7.70 4.00
N GLN A 348 19.67 8.41 4.78
CA GLN A 348 20.04 9.67 5.44
C GLN A 348 20.79 9.48 6.77
N ASP A 349 21.06 8.24 7.16
CA ASP A 349 21.64 7.89 8.46
C ASP A 349 20.85 8.44 9.66
N ARG A 350 19.53 8.64 9.51
CA ARG A 350 18.63 9.05 10.58
C ARG A 350 18.23 7.82 11.39
N ASP A 351 18.50 7.83 12.69
CA ASP A 351 17.98 6.80 13.59
C ASP A 351 16.49 7.07 13.88
N LEU A 352 15.69 6.02 13.78
CA LEU A 352 14.27 6.03 14.06
C LEU A 352 13.90 5.11 15.23
N ALA A 353 14.85 4.42 15.87
CA ALA A 353 14.52 3.53 16.98
C ALA A 353 13.76 4.29 18.08
N GLY A 354 12.57 3.79 18.43
CA GLY A 354 11.67 4.42 19.41
C GLY A 354 10.80 5.56 18.87
N GLU A 355 11.05 6.05 17.66
CA GLU A 355 10.19 7.03 16.99
C GLU A 355 8.89 6.39 16.50
N SER A 356 7.85 7.22 16.32
CA SER A 356 6.54 6.76 15.87
C SER A 356 6.24 7.14 14.42
N LEU A 357 5.55 6.26 13.70
CA LEU A 357 4.94 6.52 12.39
C LEU A 357 3.42 6.64 12.55
N LEU A 358 2.78 7.53 11.79
CA LEU A 358 1.31 7.61 11.72
C LEU A 358 0.83 7.02 10.39
N VAL A 359 0.36 5.78 10.42
CA VAL A 359 -0.03 5.05 9.20
C VAL A 359 -1.49 5.31 8.90
N ALA A 360 -1.80 5.72 7.67
CA ALA A 360 -3.14 6.06 7.21
C ALA A 360 -3.53 5.19 6.00
N SER A 361 -4.30 4.13 6.27
CA SER A 361 -4.77 3.17 5.26
C SER A 361 -6.16 3.52 4.74
N TYR A 362 -6.46 3.17 3.49
CA TYR A 362 -7.76 3.44 2.87
C TYR A 362 -8.15 2.36 1.88
N GLY A 363 -9.44 2.09 1.78
CA GLY A 363 -10.05 1.29 0.73
C GLY A 363 -11.41 1.85 0.36
N SER A 364 -11.69 1.96 -0.93
CA SER A 364 -12.98 2.41 -1.45
C SER A 364 -14.14 1.47 -1.09
N GLY A 365 -15.36 2.02 -1.08
CA GLY A 365 -16.58 1.35 -0.61
C GLY A 365 -17.27 1.91 0.65
N ALA A 366 -16.68 2.66 1.58
CA ALA A 366 -15.29 3.05 1.79
C ALA A 366 -14.94 3.06 3.29
N GLN A 367 -13.68 2.76 3.61
CA GLN A 367 -13.12 2.85 4.95
C GLN A 367 -11.69 3.40 4.92
N ALA A 368 -11.38 4.27 5.87
CA ALA A 368 -10.02 4.62 6.27
C ALA A 368 -9.74 4.13 7.69
N GLU A 369 -8.47 3.88 7.97
CA GLU A 369 -7.96 3.56 9.30
C GLU A 369 -6.67 4.33 9.54
N ILE A 370 -6.54 4.88 10.74
CA ILE A 370 -5.30 5.51 11.22
C ILE A 370 -4.86 4.83 12.50
N HIS A 371 -3.58 4.47 12.55
CA HIS A 371 -2.94 3.89 13.72
C HIS A 371 -1.47 4.33 13.81
N ALA A 372 -0.92 4.25 15.02
CA ALA A 372 0.51 4.50 15.25
C ALA A 372 1.32 3.21 15.17
N GLU A 373 2.58 3.33 14.74
CA GLU A 373 3.57 2.26 14.78
C GLU A 373 4.86 2.78 15.43
N THR A 374 5.41 2.06 16.40
CA THR A 374 6.71 2.42 17.01
C THR A 374 7.82 1.63 16.35
N VAL A 375 8.80 2.33 15.78
CA VAL A 375 9.97 1.72 15.13
C VAL A 375 10.86 1.05 16.19
N ARG A 376 11.33 -0.16 15.89
CA ARG A 376 12.07 -1.02 16.82
C ARG A 376 13.55 -1.05 16.50
N GLU A 377 14.40 -1.37 17.47
CA GLU A 377 15.86 -1.33 17.35
C GLU A 377 16.43 -2.10 16.13
N GLY A 378 15.78 -3.18 15.70
CA GLY A 378 16.21 -4.00 14.56
C GLY A 378 15.82 -3.45 13.19
N TRP A 379 15.16 -2.28 13.12
CA TRP A 379 14.56 -1.77 11.88
C TRP A 379 15.59 -1.59 10.77
N ARG A 380 16.79 -1.12 11.10
CA ARG A 380 17.82 -0.83 10.12
C ARG A 380 18.37 -2.10 9.47
N GLU A 381 18.65 -3.13 10.26
CA GLU A 381 19.08 -4.43 9.74
C GLU A 381 18.02 -5.04 8.82
N GLU A 382 16.74 -4.90 9.18
CA GLU A 382 15.64 -5.39 8.37
C GLU A 382 15.52 -4.66 7.03
N ILE A 383 15.74 -3.34 7.00
CA ILE A 383 15.69 -2.51 5.78
C ILE A 383 16.92 -2.74 4.90
N ASP A 384 18.12 -2.78 5.46
CA ASP A 384 19.38 -3.00 4.72
C ASP A 384 19.41 -4.37 4.05
N ALA A 385 18.70 -5.35 4.61
CA ALA A 385 18.59 -6.68 4.05
C ALA A 385 17.52 -6.81 2.94
N LEU A 386 16.81 -5.73 2.58
CA LEU A 386 15.86 -5.71 1.46
C LEU A 386 16.56 -5.34 0.16
N SER A 387 16.25 -6.06 -0.92
CA SER A 387 16.75 -5.75 -2.27
C SER A 387 15.69 -5.06 -3.13
N ILE A 388 14.85 -4.20 -2.54
CA ILE A 388 13.69 -3.62 -3.23
C ILE A 388 14.13 -2.78 -4.43
N PHE A 389 15.05 -1.83 -4.22
CA PHE A 389 15.49 -0.92 -5.29
C PHE A 389 16.21 -1.66 -6.42
N ASP A 390 17.09 -2.62 -6.11
CA ASP A 390 17.73 -3.49 -7.10
C ASP A 390 16.70 -4.21 -7.98
N ARG A 391 15.60 -4.67 -7.38
CA ARG A 391 14.52 -5.36 -8.10
C ARG A 391 13.64 -4.42 -8.92
N ILE A 392 13.47 -3.20 -8.47
CA ILE A 392 12.77 -2.16 -9.23
C ILE A 392 13.62 -1.75 -10.45
N GLU A 393 14.95 -1.69 -10.31
CA GLU A 393 15.88 -1.34 -11.39
C GLU A 393 16.14 -2.47 -12.41
N SER A 394 16.00 -3.73 -12.01
CA SER A 394 16.26 -4.89 -12.88
C SER A 394 15.04 -5.35 -13.69
N ARG A 395 13.92 -4.62 -13.65
CA ARG A 395 12.73 -4.93 -14.44
C ARG A 395 12.98 -4.78 -15.95
N TYR A 396 12.17 -5.48 -16.73
CA TYR A 396 12.16 -5.33 -18.19
C TYR A 396 11.35 -4.08 -18.59
N ASP A 397 11.98 -3.15 -19.29
CA ASP A 397 11.31 -1.95 -19.81
C ASP A 397 10.47 -2.28 -21.04
N LEU A 398 9.15 -2.10 -20.91
CA LEU A 398 8.18 -2.36 -21.97
C LEU A 398 8.16 -1.21 -22.98
N THR A 399 8.12 -1.57 -24.26
CA THR A 399 7.53 -0.72 -25.30
C THR A 399 6.01 -0.65 -25.13
N PHE A 400 5.36 0.38 -25.69
CA PHE A 400 3.90 0.49 -25.60
C PHE A 400 3.19 -0.72 -26.23
N ALA A 401 3.67 -1.24 -27.36
CA ALA A 401 3.11 -2.43 -28.01
C ALA A 401 3.28 -3.72 -27.17
N GLU A 402 4.34 -3.82 -26.37
CA GLU A 402 4.50 -4.90 -25.39
C GLU A 402 3.51 -4.73 -24.23
N TYR A 403 3.37 -3.52 -23.69
CA TYR A 403 2.36 -3.20 -22.69
C TYR A 403 0.95 -3.59 -23.15
N GLU A 404 0.57 -3.31 -24.40
CA GLU A 404 -0.73 -3.72 -24.93
C GLU A 404 -0.95 -5.24 -24.86
N ARG A 405 0.09 -6.03 -25.16
CA ARG A 405 0.03 -7.50 -25.09
C ARG A 405 -0.03 -8.00 -23.65
N VAL A 406 0.73 -7.38 -22.74
CA VAL A 406 0.69 -7.67 -21.30
C VAL A 406 -0.70 -7.37 -20.73
N HIS A 407 -1.26 -6.21 -21.06
CA HIS A 407 -2.61 -5.82 -20.65
C HIS A 407 -3.65 -6.82 -21.15
N ASP A 408 -3.57 -7.21 -22.42
CA ASP A 408 -4.49 -8.18 -23.02
C ASP A 408 -4.38 -9.58 -22.41
N ARG A 409 -3.18 -10.01 -22.01
CA ARG A 409 -2.95 -11.27 -21.29
C ARG A 409 -3.58 -11.31 -19.90
N HIS A 410 -3.60 -10.16 -19.23
CA HIS A 410 -4.19 -10.02 -17.89
C HIS A 410 -5.67 -9.66 -17.93
N ASN A 411 -6.24 -9.33 -19.09
CA ASN A 411 -7.67 -9.07 -19.25
C ASN A 411 -8.49 -10.38 -19.29
N HIS A 412 -9.33 -10.61 -18.27
CA HIS A 412 -10.16 -11.81 -18.13
C HIS A 412 -11.18 -12.01 -19.26
N ALA A 413 -11.52 -10.96 -20.00
CA ALA A 413 -12.42 -11.05 -21.16
C ALA A 413 -11.69 -11.48 -22.45
N LYS A 414 -10.35 -11.56 -22.42
CA LYS A 414 -9.53 -11.94 -23.57
C LYS A 414 -8.82 -13.27 -23.30
N GLN A 415 -8.63 -14.05 -24.36
CA GLN A 415 -7.68 -15.15 -24.38
C GLN A 415 -6.50 -14.69 -25.22
N SER A 416 -5.39 -14.38 -24.56
CA SER A 416 -4.15 -13.93 -25.19
C SER A 416 -3.00 -14.74 -24.63
N GLU A 417 -2.18 -15.30 -25.52
CA GLU A 417 -0.89 -15.88 -25.13
C GLU A 417 0.16 -14.78 -25.10
N LEU A 418 1.04 -14.84 -24.11
CA LEU A 418 2.15 -13.91 -23.94
C LEU A 418 3.42 -14.73 -23.79
N GLU A 419 4.39 -14.50 -24.67
CA GLU A 419 5.74 -15.01 -24.47
C GLU A 419 6.37 -14.23 -23.30
N ALA A 420 7.05 -14.95 -22.39
CA ALA A 420 7.68 -14.33 -21.25
C ALA A 420 8.81 -13.37 -21.69
N PHE A 421 8.88 -12.21 -21.06
CA PHE A 421 9.97 -11.25 -21.29
C PHE A 421 11.20 -11.54 -20.45
N THR A 422 11.00 -12.20 -19.32
CA THR A 422 12.04 -12.60 -18.37
C THR A 422 12.13 -14.11 -18.28
N THR A 423 13.31 -14.61 -17.89
CA THR A 423 13.52 -16.04 -17.61
C THR A 423 13.33 -16.27 -16.11
N PRO A 424 12.47 -17.20 -15.70
CA PRO A 424 12.36 -17.60 -14.29
C PRO A 424 13.65 -18.21 -13.76
N GLU A 425 14.04 -17.82 -12.56
CA GLU A 425 15.21 -18.32 -11.82
C GLU A 425 14.92 -18.15 -10.32
N ASP A 426 15.14 -19.20 -9.52
CA ASP A 426 14.89 -19.26 -8.08
C ASP A 426 13.48 -18.75 -7.64
N GLU A 427 12.42 -19.08 -8.38
CA GLU A 427 11.07 -18.53 -8.16
C GLU A 427 9.90 -19.46 -8.46
N PHE A 428 8.75 -19.20 -7.83
CA PHE A 428 7.47 -19.77 -8.20
C PHE A 428 6.90 -19.10 -9.44
N VAL A 429 6.41 -19.93 -10.37
CA VAL A 429 5.78 -19.51 -11.60
C VAL A 429 4.40 -20.12 -11.77
N PHE A 430 3.53 -19.42 -12.47
CA PHE A 430 2.29 -19.96 -12.99
C PHE A 430 2.62 -21.00 -14.08
N ASP A 431 2.20 -22.25 -13.84
CA ASP A 431 2.50 -23.42 -14.68
C ASP A 431 1.30 -23.89 -15.51
N GLY A 432 0.11 -23.31 -15.29
CA GLY A 432 -1.07 -23.58 -16.11
C GLY A 432 -2.33 -23.86 -15.30
N TRP A 433 -3.16 -24.75 -15.84
CA TRP A 433 -4.50 -25.03 -15.33
C TRP A 433 -4.69 -26.53 -15.08
N GLY A 434 -5.23 -26.87 -13.92
CA GLY A 434 -5.61 -28.22 -13.54
C GLY A 434 -6.99 -28.63 -14.09
N GLY A 435 -7.43 -29.83 -13.69
CA GLY A 435 -8.62 -30.47 -14.25
C GLY A 435 -9.96 -29.82 -13.89
N MET A 436 -9.97 -28.94 -12.88
CA MET A 436 -11.13 -28.15 -12.44
C MET A 436 -10.99 -26.67 -12.78
N ASN A 437 -10.07 -26.31 -13.69
CA ASN A 437 -9.66 -24.92 -13.97
C ASN A 437 -9.04 -24.19 -12.76
N GLU A 438 -8.53 -24.94 -11.79
CA GLU A 438 -7.64 -24.39 -10.76
C GLU A 438 -6.31 -24.00 -11.39
N ARG A 439 -5.67 -22.94 -10.89
CA ARG A 439 -4.32 -22.57 -11.32
C ARG A 439 -3.29 -23.52 -10.72
N THR A 440 -2.29 -23.93 -11.50
CA THR A 440 -1.16 -24.74 -11.04
C THR A 440 0.12 -23.90 -11.03
N TYR A 441 1.02 -24.25 -10.11
CA TYR A 441 2.26 -23.50 -9.87
C TYR A 441 3.40 -24.47 -9.64
N GLN A 442 4.60 -24.07 -10.06
CA GLN A 442 5.84 -24.82 -9.81
C GLN A 442 6.94 -23.87 -9.35
N TYR A 443 7.88 -24.37 -8.57
CA TYR A 443 9.15 -23.69 -8.33
C TYR A 443 10.14 -24.00 -9.45
N VAL A 444 10.76 -22.97 -10.01
CA VAL A 444 11.86 -23.07 -10.97
C VAL A 444 13.14 -22.70 -10.23
N GLU A 445 14.08 -23.65 -10.19
CA GLU A 445 15.45 -23.44 -9.69
C GLU A 445 16.25 -22.57 -10.66
#